data_AF-A0A953XS18-F1
#
_entry.id   AF-A0A953XS18-F1
#
_cell.length_a   1.000
_cell.length_b   1.000
_cell.length_c   1.000
_cell.angle_alpha   90.00
_cell.angle_beta   90.00
_cell.angle_gamma   90.00
#
_symmetry.space_group_name_H-M   'P 1'
#
loop_
_entity.id
_entity.type
_entity.pdbx_description
1 polymer ?
#
loop_
_entity_poly.entity_id
_entity_poly.type
_entity_poly.pdbx_seq_one_letter_code
_entity_poly.pdbx_strand_id
1 'polypeptide(L)'
;MALVLARYSTLRTLEYFRVPRDLSLKLNDLVVLRTKRGTEMGQVKGEVGDPNLGPKDSVGGEVLRRTTMEDSQRFRENREFDIKPLRRQFRELASKHRLPIRFENAETLLDGDKLVIYFSSEDRVDFRDLVKDLSEQVPHRIELRQVGARDAARLTGDVGVCGQELCCISYIIDFVPVSMKMAKSQRISLDPNKISGQCGRLKCCLKYEDDLYNELKKNVPQEGQPVVCDGKDCHACNVDILGQKVTVDFGDGNREERDITEIQFESGWSEKDIRRYRKERKAKIRAEKEARIAEKQARADRRNQPRPEATDRRQGQDAVHPARRAEDEAPADSKPEAAAQADEQTETPTAAEPEVVPSPDGPAAETQPDEPESSDEGESDEEGSPRTEGEQAGNDQRPKRRRRGRRRGRRGRREGGSEASHGGPPSPTD
;
A
#
# COMPACT_ATOMS: atom_id res chain seq x y z
N MET A 1 -36.74 21.68 -0.92
CA MET A 1 -36.68 20.21 -0.82
C MET A 1 -35.40 19.90 -0.10
N ALA A 2 -35.46 19.09 0.95
CA ALA A 2 -34.25 18.67 1.66
C ALA A 2 -33.54 17.57 0.84
N LEU A 3 -32.24 17.44 1.06
CA LEU A 3 -31.45 16.34 0.51
C LEU A 3 -31.06 15.38 1.62
N VAL A 4 -30.92 14.11 1.27
CA VAL A 4 -30.36 13.10 2.16
C VAL A 4 -29.35 12.26 1.39
N LEU A 5 -28.25 11.91 2.06
CA LEU A 5 -27.28 10.96 1.54
C LEU A 5 -27.80 9.54 1.78
N ALA A 6 -27.96 8.76 0.71
CA ALA A 6 -28.40 7.37 0.81
C ALA A 6 -27.47 6.42 0.05
N ARG A 7 -27.24 5.25 0.64
CA ARG A 7 -26.50 4.14 0.05
C ARG A 7 -27.45 3.14 -0.59
N TYR A 8 -27.23 2.77 -1.84
CA TYR A 8 -28.12 1.85 -2.57
C TYR A 8 -27.33 0.96 -3.54
N SER A 9 -28.01 -0.02 -4.15
CA SER A 9 -27.42 -1.05 -5.02
C SER A 9 -26.40 -1.95 -4.33
N THR A 10 -26.16 -3.13 -4.91
CA THR A 10 -25.09 -4.07 -4.55
C THR A 10 -23.72 -3.43 -4.68
N LEU A 11 -23.55 -2.46 -5.58
CA LEU A 11 -22.34 -1.63 -5.66
C LEU A 11 -22.21 -0.64 -4.50
N ARG A 12 -23.13 -0.59 -3.52
CA ARG A 12 -23.09 0.34 -2.37
C ARG A 12 -22.85 1.80 -2.81
N THR A 13 -23.47 2.21 -3.90
CA THR A 13 -23.39 3.57 -4.45
C THR A 13 -23.93 4.56 -3.42
N LEU A 14 -23.25 5.69 -3.24
CA LEU A 14 -23.64 6.75 -2.33
C LEU A 14 -23.92 8.01 -3.14
N GLU A 15 -25.15 8.48 -3.09
CA GLU A 15 -25.60 9.69 -3.80
C GLU A 15 -26.62 10.46 -2.97
N TYR A 16 -26.88 11.70 -3.36
CA TYR A 16 -27.89 12.54 -2.74
C TYR A 16 -29.25 12.33 -3.39
N PHE A 17 -30.27 12.22 -2.54
CA PHE A 17 -31.66 12.04 -2.93
C PHE A 17 -32.51 13.17 -2.37
N ARG A 18 -33.46 13.64 -3.18
CA ARG A 18 -34.47 14.61 -2.74
C ARG A 18 -35.45 13.93 -1.79
N VAL A 19 -35.73 14.58 -0.66
CA VAL A 19 -36.68 14.08 0.34
C VAL A 19 -38.00 14.86 0.23
N PRO A 20 -39.16 14.18 0.15
CA PRO A 20 -40.48 14.78 0.30
C PRO A 20 -40.59 15.57 1.62
N ARG A 21 -41.35 16.68 1.64
CA ARG A 21 -41.39 17.58 2.80
C ARG A 21 -41.98 16.94 4.06
N ASP A 22 -42.84 15.95 3.87
CA ASP A 22 -43.59 15.21 4.88
C ASP A 22 -42.87 13.96 5.38
N LEU A 23 -41.71 13.62 4.79
CA LEU A 23 -40.99 12.40 5.11
C LEU A 23 -39.83 12.68 6.08
N SER A 24 -40.04 12.31 7.36
CA SER A 24 -38.98 12.31 8.37
C SER A 24 -38.15 11.03 8.29
N LEU A 25 -36.84 11.16 8.12
CA LEU A 25 -35.88 10.06 7.99
C LEU A 25 -34.80 10.18 9.05
N LYS A 26 -34.38 9.04 9.61
CA LYS A 26 -33.26 8.93 10.54
C LYS A 26 -32.08 8.21 9.91
N LEU A 27 -30.91 8.38 10.51
CA LEU A 27 -29.72 7.62 10.13
C LEU A 27 -30.01 6.11 10.15
N ASN A 28 -29.56 5.42 9.10
CA ASN A 28 -29.76 3.99 8.86
C ASN A 28 -31.20 3.53 8.55
N ASP A 29 -32.17 4.44 8.40
CA ASP A 29 -33.50 4.07 7.89
C ASP A 29 -33.39 3.43 6.50
N LEU A 30 -34.14 2.34 6.28
CA LEU A 30 -34.31 1.74 4.97
C LEU A 30 -35.39 2.49 4.20
N VAL A 31 -35.07 2.89 2.99
CA VAL A 31 -35.93 3.71 2.14
C VAL A 31 -36.02 3.13 0.73
N VAL A 32 -37.15 3.40 0.09
CA VAL A 32 -37.35 3.13 -1.33
C VAL A 32 -36.96 4.38 -2.11
N LEU A 33 -36.05 4.22 -3.05
CA LEU A 33 -35.45 5.28 -3.86
C LEU A 33 -35.91 5.14 -5.31
N ARG A 34 -36.23 6.27 -5.95
CA ARG A 34 -36.32 6.36 -7.40
C ARG A 34 -34.97 6.82 -7.93
N THR A 35 -34.24 5.92 -8.59
CA THR A 35 -32.96 6.23 -9.24
C THR A 35 -33.13 6.27 -10.75
N LYS A 36 -32.08 6.65 -11.48
CA LYS A 36 -32.07 6.57 -12.96
C LYS A 36 -32.25 5.14 -13.49
N ARG A 37 -31.97 4.13 -12.67
CA ARG A 37 -32.05 2.72 -13.04
C ARG A 37 -33.45 2.15 -12.86
N GLY A 38 -34.22 2.68 -11.92
CA GLY A 38 -35.55 2.24 -11.53
C GLY A 38 -35.78 2.44 -10.03
N THR A 39 -36.65 1.64 -9.44
CA THR A 39 -36.91 1.68 -8.00
C THR A 39 -36.00 0.71 -7.26
N GLU A 40 -35.29 1.21 -6.26
CA GLU A 40 -34.28 0.47 -5.51
C GLU A 40 -34.48 0.65 -4.01
N MET A 41 -34.06 -0.34 -3.23
CA MET A 41 -33.89 -0.16 -1.80
C MET A 41 -32.55 0.51 -1.50
N GLY A 42 -32.58 1.44 -0.56
CA GLY A 42 -31.40 2.10 -0.03
C GLY A 42 -31.46 2.28 1.47
N GLN A 43 -30.35 2.75 2.02
CA GLN A 43 -30.18 3.01 3.44
C GLN A 43 -29.66 4.44 3.64
N VAL A 44 -30.29 5.19 4.53
CA VAL A 44 -29.90 6.57 4.87
C VAL A 44 -28.54 6.57 5.59
N LYS A 45 -27.61 7.42 5.14
CA LYS A 45 -26.24 7.53 5.67
C LYS A 45 -25.85 8.94 6.15
N GLY A 46 -26.74 9.91 6.03
CA GLY A 46 -26.53 11.26 6.56
C GLY A 46 -27.82 11.86 7.10
N GLU A 47 -27.70 12.98 7.81
CA GLU A 47 -28.86 13.74 8.27
C GLU A 47 -29.55 14.46 7.09
N VAL A 48 -30.86 14.62 7.21
CA VAL A 48 -31.66 15.30 6.18
C VAL A 48 -31.35 16.79 6.23
N GLY A 49 -30.81 17.35 5.15
CA GLY A 49 -30.52 18.78 5.02
C GLY A 49 -29.25 19.27 5.73
N ASP A 50 -28.28 18.39 6.02
CA ASP A 50 -27.01 18.81 6.63
C ASP A 50 -26.25 19.81 5.71
N PRO A 51 -25.94 21.03 6.21
CA PRO A 51 -25.33 22.11 5.43
C PRO A 51 -23.85 21.91 5.11
N ASN A 52 -23.16 20.95 5.74
CA ASN A 52 -21.80 20.56 5.37
C ASN A 52 -21.77 19.61 4.16
N LEU A 53 -22.94 19.15 3.71
CA LEU A 53 -23.10 18.31 2.53
C LEU A 53 -23.07 19.19 1.28
N GLY A 54 -21.89 19.27 0.66
CA GLY A 54 -21.63 20.18 -0.44
C GLY A 54 -22.46 19.86 -1.71
N PRO A 55 -22.86 20.88 -2.49
CA PRO A 55 -23.60 20.74 -3.75
C PRO A 55 -22.77 20.19 -4.94
N LYS A 56 -21.64 19.52 -4.69
CA LYS A 56 -20.74 19.01 -5.74
C LYS A 56 -21.18 17.66 -6.31
N ASP A 57 -22.22 17.06 -5.73
CA ASP A 57 -22.57 15.67 -5.94
C ASP A 57 -23.86 15.54 -6.77
N SER A 58 -23.80 14.66 -7.78
CA SER A 58 -24.95 14.35 -8.65
C SER A 58 -26.17 13.94 -7.82
N VAL A 59 -27.30 14.61 -8.01
CA VAL A 59 -28.58 14.18 -7.44
C VAL A 59 -28.99 12.88 -8.13
N GLY A 60 -28.97 11.78 -7.40
CA GLY A 60 -29.26 10.42 -7.88
C GLY A 60 -30.74 10.17 -8.16
N GLY A 61 -31.62 10.99 -7.55
CA GLY A 61 -33.06 10.96 -7.73
C GLY A 61 -33.82 11.46 -6.51
N GLU A 62 -34.86 10.74 -6.10
CA GLU A 62 -35.70 11.08 -4.96
C GLU A 62 -36.02 9.87 -4.06
N VAL A 63 -36.25 10.16 -2.77
CA VAL A 63 -36.79 9.19 -1.82
C VAL A 63 -38.30 9.14 -1.99
N LEU A 64 -38.85 7.95 -2.20
CA LEU A 64 -40.29 7.76 -2.35
C LEU A 64 -40.97 7.60 -0.98
N ARG A 65 -40.45 6.68 -0.16
CA ARG A 65 -41.03 6.32 1.14
C ARG A 65 -40.06 5.50 1.98
N ARG A 66 -40.40 5.28 3.26
CA ARG A 66 -39.76 4.25 4.08
C ARG A 66 -40.13 2.85 3.55
N THR A 67 -39.20 1.92 3.72
CA THR A 67 -39.37 0.53 3.30
C THR A 67 -40.46 -0.14 4.14
N THR A 68 -41.35 -0.91 3.50
CA THR A 68 -42.35 -1.74 4.19
C THR A 68 -41.80 -3.14 4.47
N MET A 69 -42.53 -3.94 5.27
CA MET A 69 -42.17 -5.34 5.47
C MET A 69 -42.18 -6.14 4.16
N GLU A 70 -43.15 -5.86 3.29
CA GLU A 70 -43.27 -6.48 1.96
C GLU A 70 -42.06 -6.15 1.07
N ASP A 71 -41.61 -4.90 1.03
CA ASP A 71 -40.41 -4.53 0.27
C ASP A 71 -39.19 -5.28 0.78
N SER A 72 -39.04 -5.39 2.10
CA SER A 72 -37.90 -6.05 2.74
C SER A 72 -37.91 -7.57 2.50
N GLN A 73 -39.09 -8.15 2.37
CA GLN A 73 -39.26 -9.56 2.00
C GLN A 73 -38.95 -9.75 0.52
N ARG A 74 -39.55 -8.95 -0.37
CA ARG A 74 -39.27 -9.00 -1.80
C ARG A 74 -37.79 -8.78 -2.11
N PHE A 75 -37.12 -7.86 -1.42
CA PHE A 75 -35.69 -7.63 -1.61
C PHE A 75 -34.85 -8.84 -1.19
N ARG A 76 -35.25 -9.56 -0.13
CA ARG A 76 -34.60 -10.81 0.27
C ARG A 76 -34.86 -11.91 -0.76
N GLU A 77 -36.10 -12.09 -1.20
CA GLU A 77 -36.48 -13.06 -2.23
C GLU A 77 -35.76 -12.79 -3.55
N ASN A 78 -35.65 -11.53 -3.97
CA ASN A 78 -34.91 -11.11 -5.17
C ASN A 78 -33.40 -11.38 -5.06
N ARG A 79 -32.85 -11.30 -3.84
CA ARG A 79 -31.44 -11.60 -3.58
C ARG A 79 -31.18 -13.09 -3.46
N GLU A 80 -32.16 -13.83 -2.96
CA GLU A 80 -32.18 -15.30 -2.86
C GLU A 80 -32.55 -15.97 -4.18
N PHE A 81 -33.19 -15.25 -5.11
CA PHE A 81 -33.40 -15.70 -6.48
C PHE A 81 -32.02 -15.99 -7.06
N ASP A 82 -31.79 -17.28 -7.21
CA ASP A 82 -30.53 -17.88 -6.82
C ASP A 82 -29.44 -17.42 -7.80
N ILE A 83 -28.57 -16.51 -7.33
CA ILE A 83 -27.45 -15.97 -8.11
C ILE A 83 -26.63 -17.13 -8.70
N LYS A 84 -26.62 -18.29 -8.03
CA LYS A 84 -25.91 -19.49 -8.46
C LYS A 84 -26.45 -20.07 -9.79
N PRO A 85 -27.75 -20.43 -9.94
CA PRO A 85 -28.36 -20.76 -11.23
C PRO A 85 -28.11 -19.73 -12.32
N LEU A 86 -28.37 -18.45 -12.05
CA LEU A 86 -28.15 -17.39 -13.04
C LEU A 86 -26.68 -17.31 -13.47
N ARG A 87 -25.75 -17.40 -12.52
CA ARG A 87 -24.30 -17.41 -12.77
C ARG A 87 -23.86 -18.63 -13.57
N ARG A 88 -24.48 -19.79 -13.38
CA ARG A 88 -24.19 -21.00 -14.15
C ARG A 88 -24.66 -20.82 -15.59
N GLN A 89 -25.94 -20.47 -15.78
CA GLN A 89 -26.54 -20.23 -17.10
C GLN A 89 -25.78 -19.15 -17.89
N PHE A 90 -25.44 -18.03 -17.23
CA PHE A 90 -24.66 -16.96 -17.86
C PHE A 90 -23.30 -17.46 -18.36
N ARG A 91 -22.59 -18.29 -17.58
CA ARG A 91 -21.29 -18.84 -17.98
C ARG A 91 -21.41 -19.83 -19.14
N GLU A 92 -22.45 -20.67 -19.13
CA GLU A 92 -22.72 -21.62 -20.22
C GLU A 92 -22.99 -20.88 -21.53
N LEU A 93 -23.89 -19.88 -21.51
CA LEU A 93 -24.20 -19.08 -22.69
C LEU A 93 -23.01 -18.23 -23.15
N ALA A 94 -22.27 -17.62 -22.22
CA ALA A 94 -21.05 -16.88 -22.56
C ALA A 94 -20.02 -17.77 -23.26
N SER A 95 -19.89 -19.03 -22.82
CA SER A 95 -18.99 -20.01 -23.43
C SER A 95 -19.50 -20.46 -24.81
N LYS A 96 -20.80 -20.72 -24.96
CA LYS A 96 -21.45 -21.04 -26.24
C LYS A 96 -21.19 -19.96 -27.30
N HIS A 97 -21.30 -18.69 -26.90
CA HIS A 97 -21.05 -17.53 -27.75
C HIS A 97 -19.57 -17.13 -27.83
N ARG A 98 -18.66 -17.87 -27.18
CA ARG A 98 -17.20 -17.63 -27.14
C ARG A 98 -16.83 -16.21 -26.70
N LEU A 99 -17.58 -15.65 -25.74
CA LEU A 99 -17.37 -14.29 -25.25
C LEU A 99 -16.38 -14.29 -24.07
N PRO A 100 -15.30 -13.47 -24.12
CA PRO A 100 -14.31 -13.39 -23.05
C PRO A 100 -14.80 -12.51 -21.89
N ILE A 101 -15.88 -12.96 -21.23
CA ILE A 101 -16.53 -12.24 -20.13
C ILE A 101 -16.54 -13.08 -18.86
N ARG A 102 -16.42 -12.42 -17.70
CA ARG A 102 -16.54 -13.04 -16.39
C ARG A 102 -17.74 -12.48 -15.64
N PHE A 103 -18.64 -13.35 -15.19
CA PHE A 103 -19.73 -12.98 -14.30
C PHE A 103 -19.17 -12.57 -12.94
N GLU A 104 -19.53 -11.38 -12.46
CA GLU A 104 -19.15 -10.89 -11.13
C GLU A 104 -20.31 -11.00 -10.15
N ASN A 105 -21.48 -10.44 -10.49
CA ASN A 105 -22.65 -10.42 -9.62
C ASN A 105 -23.92 -10.08 -10.42
N ALA A 106 -25.09 -10.22 -9.82
CA ALA A 106 -26.35 -9.77 -10.40
C ALA A 106 -27.28 -9.21 -9.32
N GLU A 107 -28.14 -8.26 -9.69
CA GLU A 107 -29.16 -7.72 -8.79
C GLU A 107 -30.47 -7.44 -9.52
N THR A 108 -31.58 -7.80 -8.90
CA THR A 108 -32.92 -7.45 -9.37
C THR A 108 -33.40 -6.20 -8.65
N LEU A 109 -33.92 -5.22 -9.40
CA LEU A 109 -34.49 -4.01 -8.82
C LEU A 109 -35.74 -4.33 -7.97
N LEU A 110 -36.14 -3.41 -7.08
CA LEU A 110 -37.23 -3.67 -6.13
C LEU A 110 -38.58 -3.93 -6.83
N ASP A 111 -38.82 -3.27 -7.96
CA ASP A 111 -40.06 -3.46 -8.73
C ASP A 111 -40.12 -4.83 -9.43
N GLY A 112 -39.00 -5.54 -9.57
CA GLY A 112 -38.92 -6.81 -10.30
C GLY A 112 -38.78 -6.66 -11.82
N ASP A 113 -38.92 -5.45 -12.37
CA ASP A 113 -38.93 -5.25 -13.83
C ASP A 113 -37.57 -5.47 -14.50
N LYS A 114 -36.47 -5.29 -13.74
CA LYS A 114 -35.12 -5.25 -14.30
C LYS A 114 -34.12 -6.07 -13.48
N LEU A 115 -33.38 -6.93 -14.17
CA LEU A 115 -32.23 -7.68 -13.67
C LEU A 115 -30.95 -7.06 -14.23
N VAL A 116 -30.08 -6.56 -13.36
CA VAL A 116 -28.78 -6.01 -13.76
C VAL A 116 -27.69 -7.01 -13.46
N ILE A 117 -26.95 -7.42 -14.50
CA ILE A 117 -25.84 -8.37 -14.38
C ILE A 117 -24.53 -7.62 -14.55
N TYR A 118 -23.67 -7.73 -13.55
CA TYR A 118 -22.34 -7.17 -13.53
C TYR A 118 -21.33 -8.18 -14.07
N PHE A 119 -20.58 -7.77 -15.09
CA PHE A 119 -19.53 -8.59 -15.68
C PHE A 119 -18.24 -7.80 -15.88
N SER A 120 -17.11 -8.49 -15.95
CA SER A 120 -15.83 -7.90 -16.35
C SER A 120 -15.33 -8.52 -17.66
N SER A 121 -14.60 -7.72 -18.43
CA SER A 121 -13.91 -8.13 -19.65
C SER A 121 -12.71 -7.21 -19.88
N GLU A 122 -11.67 -7.71 -20.53
CA GLU A 122 -10.49 -6.91 -20.90
C GLU A 122 -10.77 -6.06 -22.13
N ASP A 123 -11.46 -6.64 -23.11
CA ASP A 123 -11.82 -6.01 -24.38
C ASP A 123 -13.31 -5.67 -24.45
N ARG A 124 -13.67 -4.92 -25.50
CA ARG A 124 -15.07 -4.69 -25.85
C ARG A 124 -15.69 -5.99 -26.35
N VAL A 125 -16.87 -6.30 -25.85
CA VAL A 125 -17.59 -7.53 -26.15
C VAL A 125 -18.94 -7.17 -26.79
N ASP A 126 -19.27 -7.80 -27.92
CA ASP A 126 -20.63 -7.78 -28.46
C ASP A 126 -21.44 -8.88 -27.79
N PHE A 127 -22.42 -8.48 -26.99
CA PHE A 127 -23.24 -9.37 -26.16
C PHE A 127 -24.68 -9.51 -26.67
N ARG A 128 -24.99 -9.06 -27.89
CA ARG A 128 -26.37 -9.06 -28.42
C ARG A 128 -27.00 -10.45 -28.42
N ASP A 129 -26.28 -11.46 -28.92
CA ASP A 129 -26.81 -12.82 -29.00
C ASP A 129 -26.89 -13.49 -27.63
N LEU A 130 -25.95 -13.19 -26.73
CA LEU A 130 -26.03 -13.59 -25.32
C LEU A 130 -27.30 -13.01 -24.65
N VAL A 131 -27.61 -11.74 -24.88
CA VAL A 131 -28.79 -11.10 -24.29
C VAL A 131 -30.08 -11.73 -24.83
N LYS A 132 -30.14 -12.10 -26.12
CA LYS A 132 -31.30 -12.80 -26.68
C LYS A 132 -31.53 -14.14 -25.97
N ASP A 133 -30.53 -15.01 -25.96
CA ASP A 133 -30.60 -16.33 -25.33
C ASP A 133 -30.93 -16.23 -23.83
N LEU A 134 -30.36 -15.24 -23.13
CA LEU A 134 -30.61 -15.05 -21.70
C LEU A 134 -32.02 -14.50 -21.42
N SER A 135 -32.56 -13.66 -22.31
CA SER A 135 -33.91 -13.09 -22.18
C SER A 135 -35.02 -14.12 -22.38
N GLU A 136 -34.74 -15.22 -23.09
CA GLU A 136 -35.66 -16.34 -23.22
C GLU A 136 -35.79 -17.16 -21.92
N GLN A 137 -34.75 -17.15 -21.09
CA GLN A 137 -34.68 -17.96 -19.87
C GLN A 137 -35.05 -17.20 -18.59
N VAL A 138 -35.03 -15.86 -18.64
CA VAL A 138 -35.26 -15.01 -17.47
C VAL A 138 -36.49 -14.12 -17.71
N PRO A 139 -37.47 -14.09 -16.78
CA PRO A 139 -38.70 -13.31 -16.99
C PRO A 139 -38.53 -11.79 -16.79
N HIS A 140 -37.31 -11.32 -16.53
CA HIS A 140 -37.00 -9.93 -16.17
C HIS A 140 -36.25 -9.27 -17.32
N ARG A 141 -36.40 -7.95 -17.48
CA ARG A 141 -35.60 -7.22 -18.47
C ARG A 141 -34.13 -7.19 -18.04
N ILE A 142 -33.25 -7.76 -18.86
CA ILE A 142 -31.82 -7.86 -18.56
C ILE A 142 -31.08 -6.57 -18.96
N GLU A 143 -30.25 -6.06 -18.07
CA GLU A 143 -29.27 -5.01 -18.31
C GLU A 143 -27.87 -5.54 -17.98
N LEU A 144 -27.00 -5.69 -18.99
CA LEU A 144 -25.60 -6.07 -18.76
C LEU A 144 -24.76 -4.83 -18.48
N ARG A 145 -24.00 -4.84 -17.39
CA ARG A 145 -23.12 -3.75 -16.97
C ARG A 145 -21.68 -4.21 -16.81
N GLN A 146 -20.80 -3.66 -17.64
CA GLN A 146 -19.37 -3.89 -17.51
C GLN A 146 -18.83 -3.13 -16.29
N VAL A 147 -18.04 -3.81 -15.45
CA VAL A 147 -17.38 -3.24 -14.27
C VAL A 147 -15.86 -3.37 -14.36
N GLY A 148 -15.16 -2.37 -13.82
CA GLY A 148 -13.70 -2.41 -13.72
C GLY A 148 -13.23 -3.34 -12.61
N ALA A 149 -11.94 -3.68 -12.61
CA ALA A 149 -11.34 -4.61 -11.63
C ALA A 149 -11.62 -4.27 -10.16
N ARG A 150 -11.72 -2.98 -9.81
CA ARG A 150 -12.03 -2.54 -8.44
C ARG A 150 -13.49 -2.79 -8.07
N ASP A 151 -14.42 -2.45 -8.96
CA ASP A 151 -15.84 -2.66 -8.73
C ASP A 151 -16.19 -4.15 -8.75
N ALA A 152 -15.51 -4.95 -9.58
CA ALA A 152 -15.57 -6.40 -9.53
C ALA A 152 -15.17 -6.93 -8.13
N ALA A 153 -14.01 -6.51 -7.60
CA ALA A 153 -13.59 -6.88 -6.24
C ALA A 153 -14.57 -6.38 -5.15
N ARG A 154 -15.20 -5.21 -5.36
CA ARG A 154 -16.23 -4.65 -4.47
C ARG A 154 -17.49 -5.53 -4.45
N LEU A 155 -17.90 -6.05 -5.61
CA LEU A 155 -19.08 -6.88 -5.79
C LEU A 155 -18.90 -8.30 -5.25
N THR A 156 -17.70 -8.87 -5.34
CA THR A 156 -17.40 -10.20 -4.82
C THR A 156 -17.24 -10.22 -3.29
N GLY A 157 -17.11 -9.04 -2.66
CA GLY A 157 -17.26 -8.91 -1.20
C GLY A 157 -16.19 -9.63 -0.38
N ASP A 158 -14.93 -9.52 -0.77
CA ASP A 158 -13.82 -10.24 -0.11
C ASP A 158 -13.21 -9.43 1.07
N VAL A 159 -12.27 -10.05 1.77
CA VAL A 159 -11.45 -9.44 2.84
C VAL A 159 -10.13 -8.95 2.25
N GLY A 160 -9.65 -7.79 2.70
CA GLY A 160 -8.35 -7.28 2.31
C GLY A 160 -7.20 -8.08 2.93
N VAL A 161 -5.98 -7.92 2.41
CA VAL A 161 -4.76 -8.53 2.99
C VAL A 161 -4.48 -8.12 4.45
N CYS A 162 -5.15 -7.08 4.95
CA CYS A 162 -5.11 -6.64 6.34
C CYS A 162 -6.12 -7.36 7.25
N GLY A 163 -6.92 -8.30 6.73
CA GLY A 163 -7.96 -9.00 7.49
C GLY A 163 -9.25 -8.20 7.72
N GLN A 164 -9.38 -7.01 7.14
CA GLN A 164 -10.57 -6.14 7.24
C GLN A 164 -11.40 -6.16 5.95
N GLU A 165 -12.68 -5.77 6.02
CA GLU A 165 -13.52 -5.55 4.83
C GLU A 165 -12.81 -4.54 3.89
N LEU A 166 -12.92 -4.74 2.58
CA LEU A 166 -12.23 -3.87 1.61
C LEU A 166 -12.62 -2.39 1.81
N CYS A 167 -11.64 -1.48 1.80
CA CYS A 167 -11.88 -0.05 2.03
C CYS A 167 -12.88 0.54 1.02
N CYS A 168 -12.89 0.04 -0.23
CA CYS A 168 -13.83 0.43 -1.28
C CYS A 168 -15.27 -0.05 -1.05
N ILE A 169 -15.48 -1.00 -0.14
CA ILE A 169 -16.79 -1.48 0.29
C ILE A 169 -17.26 -0.71 1.53
N SER A 170 -16.31 -0.36 2.42
CA SER A 170 -16.60 0.24 3.71
C SER A 170 -16.83 1.76 3.66
N TYR A 171 -15.78 2.54 3.31
CA TYR A 171 -15.78 4.00 3.51
C TYR A 171 -15.18 4.81 2.34
N ILE A 172 -14.35 4.21 1.47
CA ILE A 172 -13.79 4.92 0.30
C ILE A 172 -14.75 4.75 -0.88
N ILE A 173 -15.37 5.86 -1.28
CA ILE A 173 -16.36 5.89 -2.37
C ILE A 173 -15.74 6.54 -3.60
N ASP A 174 -15.08 7.68 -3.41
CA ASP A 174 -14.42 8.40 -4.48
C ASP A 174 -12.96 7.99 -4.61
N PHE A 175 -12.60 7.60 -5.83
CA PHE A 175 -11.29 7.08 -6.13
C PHE A 175 -10.47 8.10 -6.89
N VAL A 176 -9.48 8.66 -6.20
CA VAL A 176 -8.40 9.42 -6.83
C VAL A 176 -7.31 8.43 -7.31
N PRO A 177 -6.64 8.70 -8.44
CA PRO A 177 -5.50 7.90 -8.88
C PRO A 177 -4.43 7.78 -7.80
N VAL A 178 -4.02 6.55 -7.51
CA VAL A 178 -2.96 6.24 -6.54
C VAL A 178 -1.63 6.12 -7.28
N SER A 179 -0.55 6.66 -6.71
CA SER A 179 0.78 6.61 -7.33
C SER A 179 1.79 5.86 -6.46
N MET A 180 2.80 5.27 -7.10
CA MET A 180 3.93 4.60 -6.42
C MET A 180 4.71 5.55 -5.49
N LYS A 181 4.63 6.87 -5.70
CA LYS A 181 5.28 7.86 -4.82
C LYS A 181 4.69 7.85 -3.42
N MET A 182 3.40 7.52 -3.29
CA MET A 182 2.68 7.51 -2.01
C MET A 182 3.05 6.28 -1.18
N ALA A 183 3.22 5.12 -1.82
CA ALA A 183 3.80 3.96 -1.16
C ALA A 183 5.23 4.24 -0.64
N LYS A 184 6.02 5.00 -1.40
CA LYS A 184 7.37 5.41 -0.99
C LYS A 184 7.35 6.42 0.15
N SER A 185 6.46 7.42 0.15
CA SER A 185 6.35 8.41 1.24
C SER A 185 5.98 7.74 2.56
N GLN A 186 5.16 6.70 2.50
CA GLN A 186 4.67 5.92 3.64
C GLN A 186 5.62 4.78 4.04
N ARG A 187 6.80 4.67 3.41
CA ARG A 187 7.83 3.64 3.70
C ARG A 187 7.33 2.19 3.59
N ILE A 188 6.32 1.96 2.75
CA ILE A 188 5.81 0.61 2.49
C ILE A 188 6.75 -0.07 1.48
N SER A 189 7.03 -1.36 1.69
CA SER A 189 7.80 -2.15 0.73
C SER A 189 7.14 -2.10 -0.65
N LEU A 190 7.94 -1.92 -1.69
CA LEU A 190 7.45 -1.81 -3.07
C LEU A 190 7.12 -3.16 -3.72
N ASP A 191 7.05 -4.22 -2.92
CA ASP A 191 6.59 -5.54 -3.37
C ASP A 191 5.14 -5.45 -3.86
N PRO A 192 4.84 -5.90 -5.10
CA PRO A 192 3.49 -5.82 -5.67
C PRO A 192 2.42 -6.41 -4.76
N ASN A 193 2.71 -7.52 -4.07
CA ASN A 193 1.78 -8.17 -3.14
C ASN A 193 1.46 -7.32 -1.90
N LYS A 194 2.36 -6.42 -1.49
CA LYS A 194 2.17 -5.55 -0.32
C LYS A 194 1.49 -4.24 -0.66
N ILE A 195 1.61 -3.73 -1.88
CA ILE A 195 1.05 -2.44 -2.30
C ILE A 195 -0.19 -2.56 -3.18
N SER A 196 -0.47 -3.74 -3.73
CA SER A 196 -1.68 -4.00 -4.50
C SER A 196 -2.81 -4.42 -3.59
N GLY A 197 -4.01 -3.94 -3.88
CA GLY A 197 -5.24 -4.44 -3.27
C GLY A 197 -5.75 -5.68 -4.00
N GLN A 198 -6.83 -6.26 -3.50
CA GLN A 198 -7.45 -7.47 -4.06
C GLN A 198 -7.89 -7.30 -5.52
N CYS A 199 -8.16 -6.05 -5.94
CA CYS A 199 -8.47 -5.70 -7.32
C CYS A 199 -7.25 -5.68 -8.28
N GLY A 200 -6.05 -6.05 -7.83
CA GLY A 200 -4.81 -6.03 -8.63
C GLY A 200 -4.25 -4.64 -8.92
N ARG A 201 -4.87 -3.56 -8.41
CA ARG A 201 -4.39 -2.17 -8.50
C ARG A 201 -3.80 -1.73 -7.17
N LEU A 202 -3.06 -0.61 -7.17
CA LEU A 202 -2.55 0.00 -5.94
C LEU A 202 -3.66 0.23 -4.91
N LYS A 203 -3.35 -0.05 -3.64
CA LYS A 203 -4.28 0.08 -2.51
C LYS A 203 -4.81 1.51 -2.41
N CYS A 204 -6.12 1.65 -2.25
CA CYS A 204 -6.78 2.95 -2.06
C CYS A 204 -6.44 3.59 -0.70
N CYS A 205 -6.11 2.79 0.33
CA CYS A 205 -5.66 3.29 1.62
C CYS A 205 -4.39 4.16 1.51
N LEU A 206 -3.51 3.88 0.53
CA LEU A 206 -2.34 4.72 0.26
C LEU A 206 -2.75 6.17 0.02
N LYS A 207 -3.83 6.43 -0.74
CA LYS A 207 -4.29 7.82 -0.94
C LYS A 207 -5.02 8.37 0.26
N TYR A 208 -5.83 7.55 0.90
CA TYR A 208 -6.57 7.94 2.10
C TYR A 208 -5.63 8.46 3.20
N GLU A 209 -4.49 7.80 3.40
CA GLU A 209 -3.53 8.14 4.45
C GLU A 209 -2.50 9.20 4.01
N ASP A 210 -2.25 9.38 2.71
CA ASP A 210 -1.15 10.23 2.21
C ASP A 210 -1.23 11.68 2.71
N ASP A 211 -2.43 12.25 2.79
CA ASP A 211 -2.61 13.64 3.22
C ASP A 211 -2.19 13.82 4.68
N LEU A 212 -2.63 12.92 5.56
CA LEU A 212 -2.21 12.88 6.97
C LEU A 212 -0.70 12.62 7.11
N TYR A 213 -0.15 11.68 6.33
CA TYR A 213 1.29 11.43 6.32
C TYR A 213 2.08 12.68 5.91
N ASN A 214 1.62 13.43 4.91
CA ASN A 214 2.29 14.65 4.46
C ASN A 214 2.24 15.77 5.49
N GLU A 215 1.17 15.85 6.29
CA GLU A 215 1.06 16.78 7.40
C GLU A 215 2.01 16.41 8.54
N LEU A 216 1.94 15.16 9.02
CA LEU A 216 2.80 14.65 10.09
C LEU A 216 4.27 14.66 9.72
N LYS A 217 4.60 14.44 8.45
CA LYS A 217 5.97 14.48 7.95
C LYS A 217 6.63 15.87 8.06
N LYS A 218 5.84 16.96 8.06
CA LYS A 218 6.38 18.32 8.24
C LYS A 218 6.89 18.56 9.66
N ASN A 219 6.34 17.83 10.62
CA ASN A 219 6.65 17.97 12.03
C ASN A 219 7.83 17.10 12.47
N VAL A 220 8.38 16.25 11.59
CA VAL A 220 9.52 15.39 11.90
C VAL A 220 10.78 15.80 11.12
N PRO A 221 11.98 15.65 11.70
CA PRO A 221 13.23 15.83 10.97
C PRO A 221 13.37 14.77 9.87
N GLN A 222 14.17 15.06 8.86
CA GLN A 222 14.54 14.05 7.87
C GLN A 222 15.62 13.11 8.43
N GLU A 223 15.64 11.86 7.96
CA GLU A 223 16.69 10.93 8.38
C GLU A 223 18.08 11.48 8.07
N GLY A 224 18.96 11.42 9.05
CA GLY A 224 20.33 11.90 9.01
C GLY A 224 20.50 13.41 9.09
N GLN A 225 19.41 14.15 9.33
CA GLN A 225 19.44 15.57 9.66
C GLN A 225 20.05 15.77 11.07
N PRO A 226 20.83 16.84 11.31
CA PRO A 226 21.22 17.22 12.66
C PRO A 226 20.01 17.60 13.50
N VAL A 227 19.99 17.13 14.73
CA VAL A 227 18.97 17.47 15.73
C VAL A 227 19.68 17.69 17.06
N VAL A 228 19.11 18.52 17.92
CA VAL A 228 19.62 18.76 19.28
C VAL A 228 18.69 18.08 20.25
N CYS A 229 19.22 17.20 21.09
CA CYS A 229 18.48 16.50 22.14
C CYS A 229 19.23 16.68 23.46
N ASP A 230 18.54 17.12 24.52
CA ASP A 230 19.12 17.36 25.84
C ASP A 230 20.37 18.28 25.81
N GLY A 231 20.37 19.27 24.89
CA GLY A 231 21.49 20.20 24.68
C GLY A 231 22.72 19.60 23.99
N LYS A 232 22.64 18.35 23.51
CA LYS A 232 23.71 17.68 22.75
C LYS A 232 23.37 17.62 21.27
N ASP A 233 24.39 17.85 20.43
CA ASP A 233 24.29 17.66 18.99
C ASP A 233 24.21 16.17 18.66
N CYS A 234 23.09 15.76 18.08
CA CYS A 234 22.88 14.41 17.58
C CYS A 234 22.28 14.45 16.16
N HIS A 235 21.80 13.32 15.68
CA HIS A 235 21.17 13.26 14.36
C HIS A 235 20.09 12.18 14.34
N ALA A 236 19.07 12.40 13.53
CA ALA A 236 18.00 11.43 13.33
C ALA A 236 18.54 10.21 12.56
N CYS A 237 18.34 9.00 13.08
CA CYS A 237 18.66 7.74 12.41
C CYS A 237 17.44 7.08 11.79
N ASN A 238 16.34 7.06 12.55
CA ASN A 238 15.05 6.52 12.12
C ASN A 238 13.96 7.49 12.59
N VAL A 239 12.90 7.59 11.80
CA VAL A 239 11.81 8.53 12.02
C VAL A 239 10.51 7.78 11.84
N ASP A 240 9.76 7.63 12.93
CA ASP A 240 8.37 7.17 12.89
C ASP A 240 7.46 8.38 12.71
N ILE A 241 6.93 8.52 11.49
CA ILE A 241 6.05 9.63 11.11
C ILE A 241 4.72 9.54 11.85
N LEU A 242 4.17 8.34 12.04
CA LEU A 242 2.86 8.19 12.69
C LEU A 242 2.98 8.29 14.20
N GLY A 243 4.01 7.67 14.77
CA GLY A 243 4.30 7.75 16.21
C GLY A 243 4.82 9.13 16.65
N GLN A 244 5.22 9.99 15.73
CA GLN A 244 5.92 11.27 16.02
C GLN A 244 7.17 11.06 16.88
N LYS A 245 7.91 9.97 16.60
CA LYS A 245 9.11 9.60 17.33
C LYS A 245 10.33 9.57 16.42
N VAL A 246 11.48 9.89 17.00
CA VAL A 246 12.76 9.89 16.29
C VAL A 246 13.77 9.11 17.10
N THR A 247 14.44 8.15 16.46
CA THR A 247 15.64 7.53 17.01
C THR A 247 16.82 8.45 16.74
N VAL A 248 17.41 9.03 17.78
CA VAL A 248 18.58 9.89 17.71
C VAL A 248 19.86 9.10 18.02
N ASP A 249 20.95 9.46 17.35
CA ASP A 249 22.28 8.86 17.58
C ASP A 249 23.27 9.97 17.91
N PHE A 250 23.88 9.85 19.11
CA PHE A 250 24.78 10.85 19.68
C PHE A 250 26.22 10.75 19.16
N GLY A 251 26.53 9.79 18.27
CA GLY A 251 27.86 9.59 17.70
C GLY A 251 28.72 8.56 18.44
N ASP A 252 28.40 8.26 19.70
CA ASP A 252 29.09 7.27 20.53
C ASP A 252 28.59 5.82 20.30
N GLY A 253 27.69 5.63 19.34
CA GLY A 253 27.00 4.36 19.08
C GLY A 253 25.77 4.14 19.95
N ASN A 254 25.50 5.03 20.92
CA ASN A 254 24.27 5.03 21.68
C ASN A 254 23.13 5.61 20.83
N ARG A 255 22.03 4.86 20.75
CA ARG A 255 20.82 5.22 20.00
C ARG A 255 19.63 5.19 20.93
N GLU A 256 18.91 6.30 20.98
CA GLU A 256 17.78 6.45 21.87
C GLU A 256 16.56 6.91 21.09
N GLU A 257 15.39 6.36 21.43
CA GLU A 257 14.11 6.85 20.94
C GLU A 257 13.67 8.04 21.79
N ARG A 258 13.25 9.11 21.11
CA ARG A 258 12.77 10.36 21.72
C ARG A 258 11.51 10.82 21.01
N ASP A 259 10.66 11.51 21.76
CA ASP A 259 9.48 12.16 21.20
C ASP A 259 9.91 13.41 20.41
N ILE A 260 9.11 13.81 19.42
CA ILE A 260 9.37 15.03 18.65
C ILE A 260 9.48 16.28 19.53
N THR A 261 8.75 16.32 20.65
CA THR A 261 8.71 17.46 21.56
C THR A 261 10.00 17.65 22.36
N GLU A 262 10.82 16.59 22.47
CA GLU A 262 12.07 16.58 23.22
C GLU A 262 13.28 16.96 22.36
N ILE A 263 13.09 17.13 21.06
CA ILE A 263 14.15 17.44 20.10
C ILE A 263 13.96 18.81 19.47
N GLN A 264 15.07 19.49 19.22
CA GLN A 264 15.10 20.72 18.44
C GLN A 264 15.74 20.44 17.08
N PHE A 265 15.05 20.83 16.00
CA PHE A 265 15.57 20.68 14.65
C PHE A 265 15.06 21.82 13.76
N GLU A 266 15.83 22.12 12.72
CA GLU A 266 15.47 23.16 11.76
C GLU A 266 14.67 22.55 10.60
N SER A 267 13.55 23.15 10.23
CA SER A 267 12.78 22.69 9.07
C SER A 267 13.41 23.17 7.76
N GLY A 268 13.15 22.48 6.63
CA GLY A 268 13.56 22.94 5.30
C GLY A 268 14.91 22.45 4.78
N TRP A 269 15.56 21.49 5.45
CA TRP A 269 16.77 20.84 4.95
C TRP A 269 16.52 20.13 3.61
N SER A 270 17.35 20.40 2.59
CA SER A 270 17.29 19.65 1.33
C SER A 270 18.06 18.33 1.43
N GLU A 271 17.74 17.38 0.55
CA GLU A 271 18.49 16.12 0.40
C GLU A 271 20.01 16.36 0.19
N LYS A 272 20.38 17.47 -0.46
CA LYS A 272 21.78 17.86 -0.68
C LYS A 272 22.45 18.32 0.62
N ASP A 273 21.74 19.07 1.46
CA ASP A 273 22.24 19.55 2.74
C ASP A 273 22.47 18.39 3.70
N ILE A 274 21.52 17.45 3.76
CA ILE A 274 21.65 16.22 4.55
C ILE A 274 22.84 15.40 4.05
N ARG A 275 23.02 15.25 2.73
CA ARG A 275 24.16 14.53 2.16
C ARG A 275 25.49 15.21 2.47
N ARG A 276 25.55 16.54 2.40
CA ARG A 276 26.74 17.34 2.75
C ARG A 276 27.09 17.12 4.23
N TYR A 277 26.13 17.31 5.12
CA TYR A 277 26.29 17.10 6.56
C TYR A 277 26.76 15.69 6.90
N ARG A 278 26.13 14.65 6.33
CA ARG A 278 26.56 13.25 6.50
C ARG A 278 28.01 13.02 6.07
N LYS A 279 28.47 13.67 5.00
CA LYS A 279 29.85 13.54 4.49
C LYS A 279 30.85 14.24 5.41
N GLU A 280 30.56 15.46 5.82
CA GLU A 280 31.40 16.25 6.74
C GLU A 280 31.54 15.54 8.08
N ARG A 281 30.45 15.01 8.62
CA ARG A 281 30.48 14.27 9.88
C ARG A 281 31.26 12.95 9.78
N LYS A 282 31.09 12.18 8.71
CA LYS A 282 31.92 10.98 8.48
C LYS A 282 33.41 11.31 8.40
N ALA A 283 33.77 12.44 7.79
CA ALA A 283 35.16 12.92 7.76
C ALA A 283 35.65 13.32 9.17
N LYS A 284 34.83 14.01 9.96
CA LYS A 284 35.15 14.39 11.35
C LYS A 284 35.41 13.16 12.23
N ILE A 285 34.50 12.17 12.20
CA ILE A 285 34.65 10.90 12.94
C ILE A 285 35.91 10.15 12.50
N ARG A 286 36.21 10.15 11.20
CA ARG A 286 37.43 9.49 10.68
C ARG A 286 38.69 10.20 11.16
N ALA A 287 38.75 11.52 11.09
CA ALA A 287 39.88 12.31 11.56
C ALA A 287 40.11 12.12 13.06
N GLU A 288 39.05 12.06 13.87
CA GLU A 288 39.13 11.81 15.30
C GLU A 288 39.66 10.39 15.63
N LYS A 289 39.21 9.38 14.88
CA LYS A 289 39.75 8.01 14.98
C LYS A 289 41.23 7.96 14.58
N GLU A 290 41.62 8.63 13.50
CA GLU A 290 43.02 8.70 13.03
C GLU A 290 43.91 9.43 14.06
N ALA A 291 43.45 10.54 14.63
CA ALA A 291 44.15 11.24 15.71
C ALA A 291 44.35 10.36 16.95
N ARG A 292 43.31 9.63 17.38
CA ARG A 292 43.38 8.69 18.52
C ARG A 292 44.33 7.52 18.26
N ILE A 293 44.43 7.05 17.02
CA ILE A 293 45.40 6.01 16.63
C ILE A 293 46.83 6.59 16.64
N ALA A 294 47.03 7.78 16.06
CA ALA A 294 48.32 8.46 16.04
C ALA A 294 48.83 8.75 17.45
N GLU A 295 47.96 9.18 18.37
CA GLU A 295 48.31 9.41 19.78
C GLU A 295 48.75 8.11 20.47
N LYS A 296 48.04 7.00 20.25
CA LYS A 296 48.43 5.68 20.76
C LYS A 296 49.77 5.21 20.22
N GLN A 297 50.03 5.41 18.92
CA GLN A 297 51.31 5.09 18.29
C GLN A 297 52.44 5.93 18.89
N ALA A 298 52.25 7.25 18.99
CA ALA A 298 53.22 8.16 19.60
C ALA A 298 53.51 7.84 21.09
N ARG A 299 52.54 7.29 21.83
CA ARG A 299 52.74 6.81 23.20
C ARG A 299 53.53 5.50 23.25
N ALA A 300 53.33 4.60 22.29
CA ALA A 300 54.09 3.36 22.15
C ALA A 300 55.55 3.64 21.78
N ASP A 301 55.80 4.55 20.83
CA ASP A 301 57.14 4.91 20.39
C ASP A 301 57.96 5.55 21.52
N ARG A 302 57.35 6.43 22.32
CA ARG A 302 58.00 6.98 23.53
C ARG A 302 58.35 5.91 24.57
N ARG A 303 57.57 4.83 24.67
CA ARG A 303 57.85 3.72 25.58
C ARG A 303 59.03 2.85 25.09
N ASN A 304 59.29 2.86 23.79
CA ASN A 304 60.33 2.06 23.15
C ASN A 304 61.63 2.84 22.90
N GLN A 305 61.74 4.08 23.38
CA GLN A 305 63.00 4.83 23.33
C GLN A 305 63.98 4.31 24.40
N PRO A 306 65.24 4.02 24.05
CA PRO A 306 66.24 3.58 25.01
C PRO A 306 66.50 4.66 26.05
N ARG A 307 66.51 4.26 27.32
CA ARG A 307 66.82 5.14 28.47
C ARG A 307 68.25 5.68 28.27
N PRO A 308 68.50 7.00 28.37
CA PRO A 308 69.82 7.55 28.16
C PRO A 308 70.82 6.91 29.14
N GLU A 309 71.97 6.48 28.63
CA GLU A 309 73.05 5.88 29.41
C GLU A 309 73.46 6.82 30.53
N ALA A 310 73.36 6.33 31.77
CA ALA A 310 73.83 7.06 32.94
C ALA A 310 75.35 7.17 32.86
N THR A 311 75.86 8.39 32.69
CA THR A 311 77.29 8.68 32.77
C THR A 311 77.81 8.36 34.16
N ASP A 312 78.76 7.44 34.20
CA ASP A 312 79.54 6.98 35.34
C ASP A 312 80.29 8.15 36.00
N ARG A 313 79.98 8.42 37.27
CA ARG A 313 80.83 9.16 38.20
C ARG A 313 80.93 8.35 39.49
N ARG A 314 81.86 7.39 39.51
CA ARG A 314 82.37 6.74 40.73
C ARG A 314 83.65 7.43 41.22
N GLN A 315 83.51 8.19 42.30
CA GLN A 315 84.44 8.31 43.43
C GLN A 315 83.48 8.47 44.63
N GLY A 316 83.40 7.63 45.65
CA GLY A 316 84.29 6.64 46.23
C GLY A 316 84.13 6.85 47.74
N GLN A 317 83.59 5.87 48.47
CA GLN A 317 83.91 5.59 49.87
C GLN A 317 83.13 4.39 50.40
N ASP A 318 83.91 3.52 51.03
CA ASP A 318 83.61 2.23 51.62
C ASP A 318 82.61 2.29 52.78
N ALA A 319 81.82 1.22 52.96
CA ALA A 319 81.69 0.53 54.25
C ALA A 319 80.68 -0.65 54.21
N VAL A 320 81.25 -1.84 54.43
CA VAL A 320 80.77 -2.91 55.34
C VAL A 320 79.49 -3.69 54.98
N HIS A 321 79.72 -4.92 54.49
CA HIS A 321 78.83 -6.08 54.64
C HIS A 321 79.00 -6.67 56.05
N PRO A 322 77.94 -7.26 56.64
CA PRO A 322 78.13 -8.48 57.40
C PRO A 322 77.32 -9.62 56.81
N ALA A 323 77.93 -10.80 56.82
CA ALA A 323 77.30 -12.08 56.55
C ALA A 323 76.80 -12.70 57.86
N ARG A 324 75.56 -13.21 57.87
CA ARG A 324 75.14 -14.31 58.76
C ARG A 324 74.24 -15.28 57.99
N ARG A 325 74.73 -16.51 57.88
CA ARG A 325 74.02 -17.80 57.66
C ARG A 325 73.28 -18.11 58.99
N ALA A 326 72.08 -18.67 59.06
CA ALA A 326 71.60 -20.03 58.73
C ALA A 326 70.14 -20.06 59.27
N GLU A 327 69.10 -20.59 58.60
CA GLU A 327 68.58 -21.98 58.62
C GLU A 327 67.06 -21.91 58.90
N ASP A 328 66.36 -23.01 58.57
CA ASP A 328 64.94 -23.36 58.78
C ASP A 328 63.89 -22.72 57.86
N GLU A 329 63.40 -23.41 56.84
CA GLU A 329 62.49 -24.58 56.80
C GLU A 329 61.04 -24.14 56.48
N ALA A 330 60.51 -24.72 55.41
CA ALA A 330 59.12 -24.59 55.00
C ALA A 330 58.19 -25.32 56.00
N PRO A 331 56.89 -25.04 55.94
CA PRO A 331 56.02 -26.18 55.64
C PRO A 331 54.95 -25.87 54.59
N ALA A 332 54.73 -26.89 53.77
CA ALA A 332 53.48 -27.12 53.08
C ALA A 332 52.57 -27.92 54.01
N ASP A 333 51.27 -27.62 54.05
CA ASP A 333 50.26 -28.59 54.50
C ASP A 333 48.93 -28.41 53.76
N SER A 334 48.69 -29.40 52.88
CA SER A 334 47.59 -30.37 52.92
C SER A 334 46.14 -29.95 53.21
N LYS A 335 45.28 -30.31 52.25
CA LYS A 335 43.85 -30.70 52.29
C LYS A 335 43.23 -31.07 53.67
N PRO A 336 41.88 -31.08 53.72
CA PRO A 336 41.22 -32.39 53.86
C PRO A 336 40.05 -32.64 52.90
N GLU A 337 39.83 -33.93 52.64
CA GLU A 337 38.70 -34.53 51.91
C GLU A 337 37.72 -35.22 52.88
N ALA A 338 36.44 -35.16 52.50
CA ALA A 338 35.38 -36.18 52.59
C ALA A 338 34.65 -36.52 53.92
N ALA A 339 33.31 -36.32 53.87
CA ALA A 339 32.19 -37.25 54.19
C ALA A 339 30.94 -36.40 54.56
N ALA A 340 29.68 -36.61 54.14
CA ALA A 340 28.96 -37.73 53.54
C ALA A 340 27.62 -37.26 52.91
N GLN A 341 27.11 -38.01 51.89
CA GLN A 341 25.70 -38.41 51.59
C GLN A 341 24.58 -37.34 51.53
N ALA A 342 23.58 -37.34 50.64
CA ALA A 342 23.08 -38.19 49.54
C ALA A 342 22.02 -37.38 48.73
N ASP A 343 21.71 -37.86 47.51
CA ASP A 343 20.49 -37.67 46.70
C ASP A 343 19.93 -36.25 46.42
N GLU A 344 19.88 -35.82 45.16
CA GLU A 344 18.68 -35.99 44.31
C GLU A 344 18.93 -35.42 42.89
N GLN A 345 18.38 -36.11 41.91
CA GLN A 345 18.52 -35.91 40.47
C GLN A 345 17.82 -34.62 40.00
N THR A 346 18.40 -33.87 39.05
CA THR A 346 17.72 -33.51 37.80
C THR A 346 18.67 -32.81 36.83
N GLU A 347 19.02 -33.51 35.75
CA GLU A 347 19.50 -32.92 34.52
C GLU A 347 18.32 -32.33 33.72
N THR A 348 18.67 -31.33 32.91
CA THR A 348 17.98 -30.72 31.77
C THR A 348 16.83 -31.49 31.11
N PRO A 349 15.93 -30.77 30.42
CA PRO A 349 15.64 -31.19 29.06
C PRO A 349 15.77 -30.10 28.01
N THR A 350 16.33 -30.58 26.90
CA THR A 350 16.48 -30.02 25.57
C THR A 350 15.14 -30.02 24.82
N ALA A 351 15.12 -29.23 23.74
CA ALA A 351 14.10 -29.03 22.73
C ALA A 351 13.18 -30.23 22.37
N ALA A 352 11.92 -29.89 22.07
CA ALA A 352 10.97 -30.74 21.35
C ALA A 352 10.39 -29.99 20.14
N GLU A 353 10.50 -30.62 18.97
CA GLU A 353 9.71 -30.37 17.75
C GLU A 353 8.23 -30.78 17.97
N PRO A 354 7.24 -30.24 17.22
CA PRO A 354 5.90 -30.79 17.24
C PRO A 354 5.68 -31.81 16.11
N GLU A 355 5.29 -33.03 16.51
CA GLU A 355 4.73 -34.06 15.63
C GLU A 355 3.30 -33.74 15.18
N VAL A 356 3.00 -34.28 14.00
CA VAL A 356 1.76 -34.23 13.24
C VAL A 356 0.71 -35.16 13.86
N VAL A 357 -0.51 -34.66 14.06
CA VAL A 357 -1.67 -35.45 14.49
C VAL A 357 -2.49 -35.88 13.26
N PRO A 358 -2.88 -37.15 13.11
CA PRO A 358 -3.77 -37.58 12.02
C PRO A 358 -5.25 -37.37 12.41
N SER A 359 -6.05 -36.92 11.45
CA SER A 359 -7.52 -36.87 11.56
C SER A 359 -8.17 -37.97 10.70
N PRO A 360 -9.29 -38.57 11.14
CA PRO A 360 -9.92 -39.70 10.46
C PRO A 360 -11.04 -39.28 9.48
N ASP A 361 -11.19 -40.13 8.46
CA ASP A 361 -12.40 -40.50 7.70
C ASP A 361 -13.26 -39.43 7.02
N GLY A 362 -13.05 -39.29 5.71
CA GLY A 362 -14.06 -38.81 4.76
C GLY A 362 -14.67 -39.99 3.97
N PRO A 363 -15.94 -39.93 3.56
CA PRO A 363 -16.51 -40.99 2.72
C PRO A 363 -16.34 -40.71 1.21
N ALA A 364 -15.94 -41.78 0.53
CA ALA A 364 -16.35 -42.25 -0.79
C ALA A 364 -16.29 -41.28 -1.99
N ALA A 365 -15.24 -41.47 -2.81
CA ALA A 365 -15.24 -41.16 -4.22
C ALA A 365 -16.00 -42.26 -4.99
N GLU A 366 -17.05 -41.88 -5.71
CA GLU A 366 -17.69 -42.72 -6.71
C GLU A 366 -16.98 -42.56 -8.06
N THR A 367 -16.61 -43.70 -8.61
CA THR A 367 -16.07 -43.96 -9.94
C THR A 367 -17.12 -43.62 -11.01
N GLN A 368 -16.77 -42.80 -12.00
CA GLN A 368 -17.51 -42.71 -13.27
C GLN A 368 -16.79 -43.54 -14.33
N PRO A 369 -17.49 -44.40 -15.10
CA PRO A 369 -16.98 -44.96 -16.34
C PRO A 369 -17.49 -44.20 -17.57
N ASP A 370 -16.60 -44.18 -18.58
CA ASP A 370 -16.82 -44.20 -20.03
C ASP A 370 -17.59 -43.08 -20.75
N GLU A 371 -16.83 -42.35 -21.57
CA GLU A 371 -17.29 -41.77 -22.84
C GLU A 371 -17.63 -42.87 -23.85
N PRO A 372 -18.54 -42.60 -24.80
CA PRO A 372 -18.25 -43.01 -26.15
C PRO A 372 -18.36 -41.86 -27.16
N GLU A 373 -17.50 -42.02 -28.17
CA GLU A 373 -17.35 -41.27 -29.41
C GLU A 373 -18.68 -41.00 -30.13
N SER A 374 -18.75 -39.86 -30.81
CA SER A 374 -19.54 -39.74 -32.05
C SER A 374 -18.77 -38.93 -33.09
N SER A 375 -18.39 -39.64 -34.15
CA SER A 375 -18.24 -39.16 -35.51
C SER A 375 -19.59 -38.63 -36.02
N ASP A 376 -19.60 -37.55 -36.79
CA ASP A 376 -19.64 -37.62 -38.26
C ASP A 376 -19.82 -36.23 -38.86
N GLU A 377 -19.25 -36.07 -40.03
CA GLU A 377 -19.24 -34.86 -40.85
C GLU A 377 -20.58 -34.72 -41.60
N GLY A 378 -21.00 -33.49 -41.87
CA GLY A 378 -22.23 -33.20 -42.60
C GLY A 378 -22.23 -31.78 -43.14
N GLU A 379 -21.85 -31.68 -44.41
CA GLU A 379 -21.62 -30.51 -45.25
C GLU A 379 -22.93 -29.91 -45.85
N SER A 380 -22.79 -28.79 -46.56
CA SER A 380 -23.70 -28.08 -47.51
C SER A 380 -24.70 -27.06 -46.91
N ASP A 381 -24.49 -25.76 -47.17
CA ASP A 381 -24.96 -24.94 -48.33
C ASP A 381 -26.38 -24.39 -48.06
N GLU A 382 -26.84 -23.19 -48.42
CA GLU A 382 -26.37 -22.11 -49.27
C GLU A 382 -27.25 -20.85 -48.97
N GLU A 383 -26.77 -19.69 -49.42
CA GLU A 383 -27.48 -18.50 -49.93
C GLU A 383 -28.49 -17.65 -49.11
N GLY A 384 -28.38 -16.32 -49.35
CA GLY A 384 -29.57 -15.46 -49.41
C GLY A 384 -29.54 -14.10 -48.70
N SER A 385 -28.77 -13.14 -49.21
CA SER A 385 -28.91 -11.67 -49.01
C SER A 385 -30.35 -11.15 -49.31
N PRO A 386 -30.80 -9.91 -48.93
CA PRO A 386 -30.04 -8.66 -49.11
C PRO A 386 -30.26 -7.44 -48.16
N ARG A 387 -29.24 -6.57 -48.17
CA ARG A 387 -29.18 -5.09 -48.21
C ARG A 387 -30.34 -4.24 -47.66
N THR A 388 -29.99 -3.23 -46.84
CA THR A 388 -30.13 -1.78 -47.17
C THR A 388 -29.25 -0.89 -46.28
N GLU A 389 -28.48 0.01 -46.94
CA GLU A 389 -28.20 1.44 -46.67
C GLU A 389 -28.37 1.96 -45.21
N GLY A 390 -27.48 2.73 -44.57
CA GLY A 390 -26.33 3.54 -44.99
C GLY A 390 -26.45 4.93 -44.35
N GLU A 391 -25.54 5.30 -43.42
CA GLU A 391 -25.12 6.70 -43.09
C GLU A 391 -24.09 6.67 -41.92
N GLN A 392 -22.79 6.72 -42.23
CA GLN A 392 -21.88 7.89 -42.13
C GLN A 392 -21.64 8.45 -40.72
N ALA A 393 -20.45 8.15 -40.17
CA ALA A 393 -19.83 8.96 -39.12
C ALA A 393 -18.30 9.00 -39.28
N GLY A 394 -17.79 10.22 -39.53
CA GLY A 394 -16.63 10.80 -38.82
C GLY A 394 -15.28 10.10 -38.89
N ASN A 395 -14.49 10.52 -39.87
CA ASN A 395 -13.05 10.30 -40.00
C ASN A 395 -12.27 10.97 -38.84
N ASP A 396 -11.42 10.23 -38.11
CA ASP A 396 -10.36 10.83 -37.30
C ASP A 396 -9.05 10.02 -37.38
N GLN A 397 -8.11 10.57 -38.16
CA GLN A 397 -6.84 9.95 -38.50
C GLN A 397 -5.79 10.25 -37.42
N ARG A 398 -5.28 9.19 -36.80
CA ARG A 398 -4.15 9.20 -35.88
C ARG A 398 -2.81 9.21 -36.66
N PRO A 399 -1.89 10.17 -36.46
CA PRO A 399 -0.61 10.15 -37.16
C PRO A 399 0.44 9.26 -36.45
N LYS A 400 1.07 8.38 -37.23
CA LYS A 400 2.20 7.53 -36.86
C LYS A 400 3.48 8.36 -36.69
N ARG A 401 4.10 8.35 -35.50
CA ARG A 401 5.44 8.94 -35.27
C ARG A 401 6.55 8.01 -35.80
N ARG A 402 7.23 8.46 -36.85
CA ARG A 402 8.47 7.89 -37.39
C ARG A 402 9.68 8.26 -36.50
N ARG A 403 10.49 7.25 -36.16
CA ARG A 403 11.83 7.39 -35.58
C ARG A 403 12.78 7.99 -36.64
N ARG A 404 13.53 9.04 -36.28
CA ARG A 404 14.73 9.48 -37.00
C ARG A 404 15.87 9.69 -36.00
N GLY A 405 16.90 8.87 -36.12
CA GLY A 405 18.23 9.16 -35.57
C GLY A 405 19.02 10.05 -36.54
N ARG A 406 19.90 10.90 -36.00
CA ARG A 406 21.09 11.49 -36.64
C ARG A 406 21.96 12.06 -35.51
N ARG A 407 23.09 11.41 -35.23
CA ARG A 407 24.45 11.67 -35.75
C ARG A 407 25.13 12.89 -35.10
N ARG A 408 26.19 12.57 -34.36
CA ARG A 408 27.26 13.43 -33.85
C ARG A 408 27.90 14.24 -34.98
N GLY A 409 28.16 15.53 -34.72
CA GLY A 409 29.05 16.38 -35.50
C GLY A 409 29.85 17.26 -34.54
N ARG A 410 31.17 17.11 -34.60
CA ARG A 410 32.18 17.81 -33.78
C ARG A 410 32.93 18.79 -34.72
N ARG A 411 33.35 19.93 -34.15
CA ARG A 411 34.34 20.93 -34.63
C ARG A 411 33.81 22.21 -35.27
N GLY A 412 34.32 23.32 -34.76
CA GLY A 412 34.30 24.65 -35.39
C GLY A 412 34.66 25.75 -34.40
N ARG A 413 35.96 26.06 -34.27
CA ARG A 413 36.56 27.14 -33.48
C ARG A 413 36.98 28.25 -34.44
N ARG A 414 36.66 29.52 -34.14
CA ARG A 414 37.37 30.79 -34.46
C ARG A 414 36.38 31.96 -34.26
N GLU A 415 36.57 32.83 -33.27
CA GLU A 415 37.44 34.02 -33.23
C GLU A 415 36.84 35.26 -33.92
N GLY A 416 36.65 36.32 -33.11
CA GLY A 416 37.00 37.71 -33.46
C GLY A 416 35.92 38.57 -34.13
N GLY A 417 35.55 39.69 -33.49
CA GLY A 417 34.84 40.78 -34.14
C GLY A 417 34.12 41.69 -33.14
N SER A 418 34.79 42.78 -32.78
CA SER A 418 34.37 43.83 -31.84
C SER A 418 33.59 44.97 -32.51
N GLU A 419 32.94 45.78 -31.65
CA GLU A 419 32.67 47.22 -31.73
C GLU A 419 31.28 47.79 -32.08
N ALA A 420 30.92 48.75 -31.19
CA ALA A 420 30.16 50.01 -31.36
C ALA A 420 28.64 49.92 -31.63
N SER A 421 27.75 50.20 -30.66
CA SER A 421 27.38 51.50 -30.02
C SER A 421 26.35 52.31 -30.83
N HIS A 422 25.62 53.21 -30.14
CA HIS A 422 24.35 53.94 -30.45
C HIS A 422 23.12 53.21 -29.86
N GLY A 423 22.44 53.67 -28.81
CA GLY A 423 22.25 55.01 -28.28
C GLY A 423 20.81 55.47 -28.56
N GLY A 424 19.85 55.16 -27.68
CA GLY A 424 19.03 56.19 -27.02
C GLY A 424 17.55 55.79 -26.85
N PRO A 425 16.81 56.37 -25.89
CA PRO A 425 15.62 55.77 -25.24
C PRO A 425 14.33 56.62 -25.49
N PRO A 426 13.34 56.67 -24.58
CA PRO A 426 12.13 55.83 -24.52
C PRO A 426 10.83 56.64 -24.73
N SER A 427 9.67 55.97 -24.82
CA SER A 427 8.38 56.60 -24.44
C SER A 427 7.30 55.57 -24.08
N PRO A 428 6.55 55.77 -22.98
CA PRO A 428 5.44 54.92 -22.52
C PRO A 428 4.05 55.48 -22.90
N THR A 429 2.99 54.77 -22.46
CA THR A 429 1.53 55.13 -22.41
C THR A 429 0.82 55.21 -23.77
N ASP A 430 -0.35 54.62 -24.03
CA ASP A 430 -1.49 54.13 -23.21
C ASP A 430 -1.87 52.67 -23.56
#